data_AF-A0A0Q3TKK1-F1
#
_entry.id   AF-A0A0Q3TKK1-F1
#
_cell.length_a   1.000
_cell.length_b   1.000
_cell.length_c   1.000
_cell.angle_alpha   90.00
_cell.angle_beta   90.00
_cell.angle_gamma   90.00
#
_symmetry.space_group_name_H-M   'P 1'
#
loop_
_entity.id
_entity.type
_entity.pdbx_description
1 polymer ?
#
loop_
_entity_poly.entity_id
_entity_poly.type
_entity_poly.pdbx_seq_one_letter_code
_entity_poly.pdbx_strand_id
1 'polypeptide(L)'
;MARRNEIEGMAALIRTIRQLEELPQKCVTKAARKGATVALKATRNSAPVDKGDLKRGIVLKGEKSRIRGKKMYQVTFDRGYNHVFVKQSADGTKRYYYPASQEYGYIARDGSYVPGYHFMRNSVDEHKTEIERTTVQVLASEIDKIR
;
A
#
# COMPACT_ATOMS: atom_id res chain seq x y z
N MET A 1 -15.31 21.68 -19.30
CA MET A 1 -14.12 21.04 -19.94
C MET A 1 -13.50 20.09 -18.94
N ALA A 2 -13.46 18.78 -19.24
CA ALA A 2 -12.84 17.79 -18.36
C ALA A 2 -11.31 17.94 -18.40
N ARG A 3 -10.65 18.12 -17.25
CA ARG A 3 -9.18 18.06 -17.17
C ARG A 3 -8.74 16.67 -17.58
N ARG A 4 -7.93 16.55 -18.64
CA ARG A 4 -7.23 15.30 -18.95
C ARG A 4 -6.19 15.08 -17.85
N ASN A 5 -6.42 14.05 -17.04
CA ASN A 5 -5.44 13.55 -16.07
C ASN A 5 -4.43 12.63 -16.79
N GLU A 6 -3.80 13.11 -17.85
CA GLU A 6 -2.76 12.35 -18.54
C GLU A 6 -1.43 12.58 -17.82
N ILE A 7 -0.79 11.50 -17.38
CA ILE A 7 0.52 11.56 -16.75
C ILE A 7 1.55 11.90 -17.83
N GLU A 8 2.21 13.05 -17.68
CA GLU A 8 3.29 13.47 -18.56
C GLU A 8 4.39 12.40 -18.65
N GLY A 9 4.75 12.01 -19.87
CA GLY A 9 5.75 10.95 -20.13
C GLY A 9 5.20 9.52 -20.18
N MET A 10 3.93 9.26 -19.81
CA MET A 10 3.35 7.91 -19.83
C MET A 10 3.35 7.28 -21.23
N ALA A 11 3.00 8.06 -22.26
CA ALA A 11 2.98 7.57 -23.64
C ALA A 11 4.38 7.19 -24.15
N ALA A 12 5.40 7.97 -23.78
CA ALA A 12 6.79 7.66 -24.12
C ALA A 12 7.28 6.40 -23.40
N LEU A 13 6.99 6.28 -22.11
CA LEU A 13 7.30 5.10 -21.32
C LEU A 13 6.66 3.83 -21.91
N ILE A 14 5.37 3.87 -22.28
CA ILE A 14 4.67 2.72 -22.88
C ILE A 14 5.35 2.29 -24.20
N ARG A 15 5.79 3.23 -25.04
CA ARG A 15 6.52 2.92 -26.28
C ARG A 15 7.85 2.23 -26.00
N THR A 16 8.64 2.75 -25.05
CA THR A 16 9.94 2.16 -24.68
C THR A 16 9.78 0.76 -24.08
N ILE A 17 8.76 0.57 -23.22
CA ILE A 17 8.45 -0.74 -22.64
C ILE A 17 8.12 -1.77 -23.73
N ARG A 18 7.34 -1.38 -24.75
CA ARG A 18 7.00 -2.26 -25.88
C ARG A 18 8.22 -2.64 -26.72
N GLN A 19 9.22 -1.77 -26.81
CA GLN A 19 10.48 -2.06 -27.51
C GLN A 19 11.41 -2.99 -26.74
N LEU A 20 11.24 -3.13 -25.42
CA LEU A 20 12.14 -3.91 -24.57
C LEU A 20 11.83 -5.41 -24.52
N GLU A 21 10.73 -5.89 -25.12
CA GLU A 21 10.17 -7.26 -25.06
C GLU A 21 9.89 -7.80 -23.64
N GLU A 22 10.82 -7.66 -22.68
CA GLU A 22 10.63 -7.87 -21.24
C GLU A 22 11.19 -6.69 -20.42
N LEU A 23 10.37 -6.16 -19.50
CA LEU A 23 10.85 -5.17 -18.53
C LEU A 23 11.85 -5.80 -17.55
N PRO A 24 13.06 -5.21 -17.35
CA PRO A 24 14.00 -5.73 -16.38
C PRO A 24 13.41 -5.73 -14.96
N GLN A 25 13.47 -6.89 -14.30
CA GLN A 25 12.90 -7.08 -12.96
C GLN A 25 13.43 -6.07 -11.93
N LYS A 26 14.70 -5.65 -12.06
CA LYS A 26 15.33 -4.65 -11.18
C LYS A 26 14.61 -3.30 -11.26
N CYS A 27 14.21 -2.85 -12.46
CA CYS A 27 13.53 -1.57 -12.67
C CYS A 27 12.14 -1.59 -12.05
N VAL A 28 11.35 -2.63 -12.35
CA VAL A 28 9.98 -2.79 -11.82
C VAL A 28 10.00 -2.92 -10.30
N THR A 29 10.99 -3.62 -9.74
CA THR A 29 11.12 -3.77 -8.28
C THR A 29 11.37 -2.43 -7.59
N LYS A 30 12.27 -1.60 -8.13
CA LYS A 30 12.55 -0.27 -7.58
C LYS A 30 11.35 0.67 -7.72
N ALA A 31 10.73 0.70 -8.90
CA ALA A 31 9.57 1.53 -9.18
C ALA A 31 8.40 1.21 -8.25
N ALA A 32 7.99 -0.06 -8.19
CA ALA A 32 6.89 -0.50 -7.33
C ALA A 32 7.17 -0.22 -5.84
N ARG A 33 8.42 -0.40 -5.39
CA ARG A 33 8.80 -0.11 -3.99
C ARG A 33 8.66 1.37 -3.68
N LYS A 34 9.07 2.25 -4.59
CA LYS A 34 8.99 3.71 -4.39
C LYS A 34 7.55 4.21 -4.38
N GLY A 35 6.73 3.80 -5.35
CA GLY A 35 5.30 4.11 -5.35
C GLY A 35 4.61 3.64 -4.07
N ALA A 36 4.83 2.39 -3.66
CA ALA A 36 4.21 1.86 -2.45
C ALA A 36 4.78 2.45 -1.14
N THR A 37 5.95 3.08 -1.17
CA THR A 37 6.49 3.83 -0.02
C THR A 37 5.68 5.11 0.25
N VAL A 38 5.10 5.73 -0.78
CA VAL A 38 4.17 6.86 -0.63
C VAL A 38 2.96 6.42 0.18
N ALA A 39 2.29 5.34 -0.27
CA ALA A 39 1.16 4.75 0.47
C ALA A 39 1.54 4.37 1.90
N LEU A 40 2.71 3.72 2.12
CA LEU A 40 3.18 3.37 3.46
C LEU A 40 3.30 4.59 4.39
N LYS A 41 3.86 5.69 3.89
CA LYS A 41 4.04 6.92 4.67
C LYS A 41 2.69 7.56 4.97
N ALA A 42 1.82 7.69 3.96
CA ALA A 42 0.47 8.21 4.13
C ALA A 42 -0.31 7.41 5.18
N THR A 43 -0.33 6.08 5.07
CA THR A 43 -1.01 5.19 6.03
C THR A 43 -0.46 5.32 7.44
N ARG A 44 0.86 5.45 7.61
CA ARG A 44 1.45 5.68 8.94
C ARG A 44 1.12 7.05 9.53
N ASN A 45 0.88 8.05 8.69
CA ASN A 45 0.53 9.39 9.13
C ASN A 45 -0.96 9.50 9.50
N SER A 46 -1.82 8.80 8.78
CA SER A 46 -3.27 8.76 9.02
C SER A 46 -3.70 7.70 10.04
N ALA A 47 -2.80 6.80 10.46
CA ALA A 47 -3.10 5.76 11.43
C ALA A 47 -3.63 6.36 12.75
N PRO A 48 -4.80 5.90 13.26
CA PRO A 48 -5.35 6.33 14.55
C PRO A 48 -4.33 6.18 15.67
N VAL A 49 -4.17 7.24 16.47
CA VAL A 49 -3.16 7.29 17.54
C VAL A 49 -3.81 6.96 18.86
N ASP A 50 -3.52 5.76 19.37
CA ASP A 50 -3.71 5.40 20.78
C ASP A 50 -2.32 5.35 21.47
N LYS A 51 -1.59 4.24 21.37
CA LYS A 51 -0.21 4.05 21.91
C LYS A 51 0.90 4.04 20.86
N GLY A 52 0.54 4.29 19.60
CA GLY A 52 1.43 4.26 18.44
C GLY A 52 1.80 2.86 17.91
N ASP A 53 1.33 1.77 18.55
CA ASP A 53 1.59 0.40 18.09
C ASP A 53 1.04 0.14 16.69
N LEU A 54 -0.13 0.69 16.36
CA LEU A 54 -0.72 0.59 15.04
C LEU A 54 0.22 1.18 13.98
N LYS A 55 0.71 2.40 14.23
CA LYS A 55 1.67 3.08 13.37
C LYS A 55 2.97 2.28 13.19
N ARG A 56 3.51 1.74 14.29
CA ARG A 56 4.74 0.94 14.26
C ARG A 56 4.56 -0.39 13.52
N GLY A 57 3.41 -1.03 13.67
CA GLY A 57 3.10 -2.31 13.04
C GLY A 57 2.72 -2.23 11.57
N ILE A 58 2.47 -1.04 10.99
CA ILE A 58 2.25 -0.92 9.54
C ILE A 58 3.56 -1.09 8.79
N VAL A 59 3.62 -2.07 7.90
CA VAL A 59 4.80 -2.46 7.12
C VAL A 59 4.49 -2.62 5.64
N LEU A 60 5.54 -2.57 4.82
CA LEU A 60 5.46 -2.81 3.39
C LEU A 60 5.96 -4.22 3.05
N LYS A 61 5.09 -5.06 2.52
CA LYS A 61 5.39 -6.45 2.17
C LYS A 61 5.39 -6.64 0.67
N GLY A 62 6.54 -7.01 0.11
CA GLY A 62 6.65 -7.34 -1.32
C GLY A 62 6.06 -8.71 -1.62
N GLU A 63 5.34 -8.82 -2.74
CA GLU A 63 4.87 -10.12 -3.23
C GLU A 63 6.06 -11.02 -3.62
N LYS A 64 5.83 -12.34 -3.62
CA LYS A 64 6.75 -13.35 -4.16
C LYS A 64 6.16 -13.92 -5.45
N SER A 65 6.14 -13.11 -6.52
CA SER A 65 5.66 -13.53 -7.85
C SER A 65 6.78 -14.22 -8.65
N ARG A 66 6.41 -15.22 -9.47
CA ARG A 66 7.30 -15.88 -10.45
C ARG A 66 7.24 -15.22 -11.84
N ILE A 67 6.32 -14.27 -12.04
CA ILE A 67 6.12 -13.56 -13.30
C ILE A 67 7.21 -12.50 -13.45
N ARG A 68 8.01 -12.58 -14.53
CA ARG A 68 9.03 -11.59 -14.86
C ARG A 68 8.40 -10.25 -15.23
N GLY A 69 9.05 -9.15 -14.86
CA GLY A 69 8.56 -7.80 -15.12
C GLY A 69 7.38 -7.39 -14.24
N LYS A 70 7.04 -8.17 -13.21
CA LYS A 70 5.97 -7.86 -12.25
C LYS A 70 6.55 -7.67 -10.84
N LYS A 71 6.10 -6.62 -10.16
CA LYS A 71 6.28 -6.49 -8.71
C LYS A 71 5.14 -5.71 -8.08
N MET A 72 4.55 -6.30 -7.05
CA MET A 72 3.59 -5.65 -6.16
C MET A 72 4.14 -5.54 -4.74
N TYR A 73 3.69 -4.51 -4.05
CA TYR A 73 3.89 -4.35 -2.61
C TYR A 73 2.54 -4.10 -1.96
N GLN A 74 2.33 -4.71 -0.80
CA GLN A 74 1.16 -4.55 0.03
C GLN A 74 1.55 -3.76 1.28
N VAL A 75 0.81 -2.69 1.58
CA VAL A 75 0.83 -2.10 2.93
C VAL A 75 -0.03 -2.99 3.81
N THR A 76 0.56 -3.54 4.88
CA THR A 76 -0.08 -4.53 5.76
C THR A 76 0.46 -4.40 7.18
N PHE A 77 0.02 -5.26 8.08
CA PHE A 77 0.47 -5.27 9.47
C PHE A 77 1.55 -6.33 9.70
N ASP A 78 2.53 -5.98 10.50
CA ASP A 78 3.60 -6.88 10.91
C ASP A 78 3.05 -7.97 11.84
N ARG A 79 3.34 -9.22 11.50
CA ARG A 79 2.95 -10.39 12.30
C ARG A 79 3.63 -10.39 13.67
N GLY A 80 4.78 -9.73 13.81
CA GLY A 80 5.47 -9.54 15.08
C GLY A 80 4.62 -8.79 16.11
N TYR A 81 3.69 -7.94 15.66
CA TYR A 81 2.79 -7.17 16.52
C TYR A 81 1.49 -7.92 16.87
N ASN A 82 1.35 -9.19 16.51
CA ASN A 82 0.13 -9.95 16.80
C ASN A 82 -0.17 -10.06 18.30
N HIS A 83 0.84 -10.04 19.17
CA HIS A 83 0.66 -9.99 20.63
C HIS A 83 -0.09 -8.72 21.09
N VAL A 84 0.01 -7.64 20.31
CA VAL A 84 -0.75 -6.40 20.51
C VAL A 84 -2.08 -6.43 19.73
N PHE A 85 -2.02 -6.77 18.44
CA PHE A 85 -3.15 -6.64 17.51
C PHE A 85 -4.23 -7.71 17.65
N VAL A 86 -3.90 -8.86 18.20
CA VAL A 86 -4.83 -9.97 18.36
C VAL A 86 -5.24 -10.06 19.81
N LYS A 87 -6.56 -10.03 20.06
CA LYS A 87 -7.14 -10.29 21.38
C LYS A 87 -8.11 -11.46 21.29
N GLN A 88 -8.22 -12.22 22.38
CA GLN A 88 -9.16 -13.31 22.51
C GLN A 88 -10.22 -12.95 23.56
N SER A 89 -11.42 -13.50 23.40
CA SER A 89 -12.42 -13.48 24.47
C SER A 89 -11.95 -14.29 25.68
N ALA A 90 -12.58 -14.06 26.84
CA ALA A 90 -12.20 -14.73 28.09
C ALA A 90 -12.28 -16.27 28.01
N ASP A 91 -13.20 -16.79 27.20
CA ASP A 91 -13.39 -18.22 26.91
C ASP A 91 -12.53 -18.73 25.74
N GLY A 92 -11.72 -17.87 25.11
CA GLY A 92 -10.82 -18.22 24.01
C GLY A 92 -11.50 -18.51 22.66
N THR A 93 -12.83 -18.46 22.58
CA THR A 93 -13.59 -18.88 21.38
C THR A 93 -13.59 -17.82 20.27
N LYS A 94 -13.51 -16.54 20.63
CA LYS A 94 -13.55 -15.42 19.67
C LYS A 94 -12.19 -14.73 19.59
N ARG A 95 -11.76 -14.45 18.36
CA ARG A 95 -10.54 -13.72 18.05
C ARG A 95 -10.89 -12.37 17.44
N TYR A 96 -10.36 -11.32 18.03
CA TYR A 96 -10.52 -9.93 17.60
C TYR A 96 -9.21 -9.42 17.02
N TYR A 97 -9.30 -8.66 15.93
CA TYR A 97 -8.14 -8.09 15.27
C TYR A 97 -8.25 -6.57 15.24
N TYR A 98 -7.52 -5.93 16.15
CA TYR A 98 -7.58 -4.49 16.37
C TYR A 98 -7.41 -3.66 15.09
N PRO A 99 -6.41 -3.94 14.21
CA PRO A 99 -6.25 -3.14 13.00
C PRO A 99 -7.44 -3.21 12.04
N ALA A 100 -8.12 -4.37 11.92
CA ALA A 100 -9.32 -4.47 11.09
C ALA A 100 -10.50 -3.70 11.69
N SER A 101 -10.65 -3.71 13.01
CA SER A 101 -11.68 -2.89 13.69
C SER A 101 -11.42 -1.40 13.50
N GLN A 102 -10.16 -0.96 13.49
CA GLN A 102 -9.83 0.44 13.19
C GLN A 102 -10.08 0.79 11.73
N GLU A 103 -9.82 -0.11 10.79
CA GLU A 103 -10.02 0.15 9.35
C GLU A 103 -11.50 0.12 8.95
N TYR A 104 -12.27 -0.87 9.40
CA TYR A 104 -13.62 -1.16 8.89
C TYR A 104 -14.75 -0.94 9.90
N GLY A 105 -14.42 -0.65 11.16
CA GLY A 105 -15.40 -0.54 12.23
C GLY A 105 -15.79 -1.88 12.83
N TYR A 106 -16.71 -1.84 13.79
CA TYR A 106 -17.18 -3.02 14.53
C TYR A 106 -18.51 -2.73 15.25
N ILE A 107 -19.19 -3.79 15.71
CA ILE A 107 -20.37 -3.67 16.57
C ILE A 107 -19.92 -3.68 18.04
N ALA A 108 -20.29 -2.65 18.79
CA ALA A 108 -20.01 -2.52 20.21
C ALA A 108 -20.90 -3.44 21.06
N ARG A 109 -20.57 -3.56 22.35
CA ARG A 109 -21.29 -4.47 23.27
C ARG A 109 -22.76 -4.13 23.45
N ASP A 110 -23.12 -2.87 23.28
CA ASP A 110 -24.49 -2.36 23.34
C ASP A 110 -25.26 -2.56 22.01
N GLY A 111 -24.64 -3.19 21.01
CA GLY A 111 -25.22 -3.41 19.69
C GLY A 111 -25.09 -2.24 18.72
N SER A 112 -24.52 -1.11 19.15
CA SER A 112 -24.28 0.04 18.27
C SER A 112 -23.13 -0.23 17.29
N TYR A 113 -23.20 0.35 16.09
CA TYR A 113 -22.11 0.28 15.12
C TYR A 113 -21.13 1.44 15.32
N VAL A 114 -19.85 1.10 15.48
CA VAL A 114 -18.74 2.03 15.52
C VAL A 114 -18.07 2.04 14.14
N PRO A 115 -18.07 3.15 13.40
CA PRO A 115 -17.46 3.23 12.08
C PRO A 115 -15.94 3.12 12.11
N GLY A 116 -15.37 2.59 11.03
CA GLY A 116 -13.92 2.55 10.83
C GLY A 116 -13.35 3.88 10.37
N TYR A 117 -12.05 4.08 10.57
CA TYR A 117 -11.33 5.26 10.10
C TYR A 117 -10.99 5.18 8.61
N HIS A 118 -11.01 3.98 8.00
CA HIS A 118 -10.62 3.74 6.61
C HIS A 118 -9.24 4.32 6.24
N PHE A 119 -8.33 4.38 7.21
CA PHE A 119 -7.06 5.11 7.09
C PHE A 119 -6.14 4.48 6.05
N MET A 120 -6.17 3.15 5.88
CA MET A 120 -5.41 2.49 4.82
C MET A 120 -6.01 2.77 3.44
N ARG A 121 -7.34 2.64 3.31
CA ARG A 121 -8.05 2.87 2.05
C ARG A 121 -7.88 4.32 1.58
N ASN A 122 -8.17 5.28 2.46
CA ASN A 122 -8.09 6.71 2.16
C ASN A 122 -6.65 7.10 1.78
N SER A 123 -5.64 6.54 2.44
CA SER A 123 -4.24 6.81 2.10
C SER A 123 -3.89 6.45 0.65
N VAL A 124 -4.46 5.37 0.10
CA VAL A 124 -4.24 4.98 -1.29
C VAL A 124 -5.05 5.86 -2.24
N ASP A 125 -6.32 6.09 -1.93
CA ASP A 125 -7.22 6.86 -2.80
C ASP A 125 -6.80 8.33 -2.91
N GLU A 126 -6.44 8.98 -1.78
CA GLU A 126 -6.02 10.38 -1.73
C GLU A 126 -4.64 10.62 -2.39
N HIS A 127 -3.75 9.61 -2.36
CA HIS A 127 -2.39 9.73 -2.90
C HIS A 127 -2.23 9.00 -4.24
N LYS A 128 -3.33 8.56 -4.87
CA LYS A 128 -3.30 7.76 -6.11
C LYS A 128 -2.41 8.36 -7.19
N THR A 129 -2.60 9.65 -7.49
CA THR A 129 -1.83 10.35 -8.52
C THR A 129 -0.34 10.44 -8.18
N GLU A 130 0.01 10.66 -6.91
CA GLU A 130 1.42 10.70 -6.48
C GLU A 130 2.07 9.31 -6.57
N ILE A 131 1.35 8.26 -6.16
CA ILE A 131 1.81 6.87 -6.26
C ILE A 131 2.07 6.50 -7.73
N GLU A 132 1.12 6.79 -8.62
CA GLU A 132 1.24 6.51 -10.06
C GLU A 132 2.41 7.29 -10.68
N ARG A 133 2.47 8.61 -10.45
CA ARG A 133 3.54 9.47 -10.95
C ARG A 133 4.92 9.00 -10.48
N THR A 134 5.07 8.73 -9.17
CA THR A 134 6.34 8.26 -8.59
C THR A 134 6.76 6.92 -9.19
N THR A 135 5.82 6.00 -9.38
CA THR A 135 6.11 4.69 -9.97
C THR A 135 6.59 4.83 -11.42
N VAL A 136 5.89 5.62 -12.23
CA VAL A 136 6.22 5.89 -13.65
C VAL A 136 7.57 6.57 -13.78
N GLN A 137 7.82 7.64 -13.00
CA GLN A 137 9.07 8.39 -13.04
C GLN A 137 10.27 7.53 -12.66
N VAL A 138 10.15 6.74 -11.59
CA VAL A 138 11.24 5.83 -11.17
C VAL A 138 11.45 4.72 -12.18
N LEU A 139 10.37 4.18 -12.77
CA LEU A 139 10.49 3.15 -13.80
C LEU A 139 11.24 3.68 -15.04
N ALA A 140 10.84 4.85 -15.55
CA ALA A 140 11.50 5.50 -16.68
C ALA A 140 12.99 5.75 -16.39
N SER A 141 13.30 6.36 -15.25
CA SER A 141 14.68 6.64 -14.85
C SER A 141 15.53 5.37 -14.70
N GLU A 142 14.96 4.25 -14.24
CA GLU A 142 15.70 2.99 -14.13
C GLU A 142 15.87 2.28 -15.48
N ILE A 143 14.95 2.47 -16.42
CA ILE A 143 15.10 1.98 -17.80
C ILE A 143 16.20 2.77 -18.53
N ASP A 144 16.21 4.09 -18.39
CA ASP A 144 17.19 4.97 -19.04
C ASP A 144 18.63 4.67 -18.62
N LYS A 145 18.85 4.11 -17.43
CA LYS A 145 20.19 3.69 -16.95
C LYS A 145 20.73 2.41 -17.58
N ILE A 146 19.87 1.64 -18.26
CA ILE A 146 20.23 0.33 -18.85
C ILE A 146 20.35 0.46 -20.38
N ARG A 147 19.89 1.57 -20.95
CA ARG A 147 20.24 2.00 -22.30
C ARG A 147 21.60 2.70 -22.31
#